data_AF-A0A938VA12-F1
#
_entry.id   AF-A0A938VA12-F1
#
_cell.length_a   1.000
_cell.length_b   1.000
_cell.length_c   1.000
_cell.angle_alpha   90.00
_cell.angle_beta   90.00
_cell.angle_gamma   90.00
#
_symmetry.space_group_name_H-M   'P 1'
#
loop_
_entity.id
_entity.type
_entity.pdbx_description
1 polymer ?
#
loop_
_entity_poly.entity_id
_entity_poly.type
_entity_poly.pdbx_seq_one_letter_code
_entity_poly.pdbx_strand_id
1 'polypeptide(L)'
;MFTGIVEATAPVLNLVRNGKVMNCRMERPAPFDDLNSGCSIACHGICLTVKEFDAGSFTVEMMNETLVKTNAHTWRTGTLL
;
A
#
# COMPACT_ATOMS: atom_id res chain seq x y z
N MET A 1 -2.73 14.99 -0.51
CA MET A 1 -4.21 15.09 -0.53
C MET A 1 -4.67 14.43 -1.82
N PHE A 2 -5.71 13.59 -1.79
CA PHE A 2 -6.13 12.77 -2.94
C PHE A 2 -7.48 13.26 -3.48
N THR A 3 -7.69 13.13 -4.79
CA THR A 3 -8.92 13.54 -5.48
C THR A 3 -10.07 12.54 -5.34
N GLY A 4 -9.75 11.28 -4.98
CA GLY A 4 -10.71 10.18 -4.94
C GLY A 4 -10.88 9.44 -6.28
N ILE A 5 -10.18 9.87 -7.34
CA ILE A 5 -10.13 9.16 -8.62
C ILE A 5 -9.04 8.09 -8.51
N VAL A 6 -9.41 6.82 -8.62
CA VAL A 6 -8.47 5.69 -8.55
C VAL A 6 -7.72 5.58 -9.87
N GLU A 7 -6.38 5.61 -9.83
CA GLU A 7 -5.52 5.60 -11.02
C GLU A 7 -5.24 4.19 -11.54
N ALA A 8 -5.12 3.21 -10.64
CA ALA A 8 -4.87 1.83 -10.98
C ALA A 8 -5.31 0.89 -9.85
N THR A 9 -5.34 -0.40 -10.15
CA THR A 9 -5.47 -1.45 -9.14
C THR A 9 -4.31 -2.43 -9.24
N ALA A 10 -3.90 -3.00 -8.10
CA ALA A 10 -2.79 -3.95 -8.04
C ALA A 10 -3.00 -5.01 -6.96
N PRO A 11 -2.54 -6.25 -7.19
CA PRO A 11 -2.59 -7.28 -6.17
C PRO A 11 -1.57 -7.04 -5.06
N VAL A 12 -1.96 -7.39 -3.83
CA VAL A 12 -1.01 -7.54 -2.72
C VAL A 12 -0.15 -8.78 -2.97
N LEU A 13 1.16 -8.59 -3.04
CA LEU A 13 2.13 -9.65 -3.25
C LEU A 13 2.52 -10.33 -1.92
N ASN A 14 2.65 -9.55 -0.85
CA ASN A 14 3.03 -10.09 0.46
C ASN A 14 2.63 -9.15 1.61
N LEU A 15 2.35 -9.70 2.78
CA LEU A 15 2.20 -8.94 4.03
C LEU A 15 3.07 -9.54 5.13
N VAL A 16 3.86 -8.69 5.80
CA VAL A 16 4.75 -9.10 6.90
C VAL A 16 4.47 -8.23 8.12
N ARG A 17 4.09 -8.87 9.23
CA ARG A 17 3.84 -8.19 10.50
C ARG A 17 5.08 -8.20 11.38
N ASN A 18 5.58 -7.00 11.70
CA ASN A 18 6.70 -6.78 12.61
C ASN A 18 6.21 -6.04 13.85
N GLY A 19 5.78 -6.79 14.88
CA GLY A 19 5.23 -6.23 16.10
C GLY A 19 3.92 -5.46 15.85
N LYS A 20 3.93 -4.13 16.08
CA LYS A 20 2.77 -3.25 15.87
C LYS A 20 2.70 -2.65 14.46
N VAL A 21 3.60 -3.07 13.58
CA VAL A 21 3.73 -2.55 12.22
C VAL A 21 3.45 -3.67 11.23
N MET A 22 2.76 -3.34 10.14
CA MET A 22 2.53 -4.23 9.01
C MET A 22 3.15 -3.63 7.75
N ASN A 23 4.06 -4.37 7.12
CA ASN A 23 4.58 -4.04 5.80
C ASN A 23 3.73 -4.77 4.76
N CYS A 24 3.16 -4.03 3.82
CA CYS A 24 2.38 -4.56 2.72
C CYS A 24 3.11 -4.27 1.41
N ARG A 25 3.52 -5.33 0.70
CA ARG A 25 4.15 -5.24 -0.61
C ARG A 25 3.09 -5.49 -1.69
N MET A 26 2.97 -4.57 -2.63
CA MET A 26 2.01 -4.60 -3.73
C MET A 26 2.75 -4.57 -5.06
N GLU A 27 2.11 -5.09 -6.11
CA GLU A 27 2.62 -4.90 -7.47
C GLU A 27 2.58 -3.41 -7.83
N ARG A 28 3.60 -2.94 -8.55
CA ARG A 28 3.67 -1.55 -9.03
C ARG A 28 2.92 -1.43 -10.35
N PRO A 29 1.80 -0.68 -10.41
CA PRO A 29 1.10 -0.44 -11.67
C PRO A 29 1.96 0.38 -12.63
N ALA A 30 1.76 0.18 -13.94
CA ALA A 30 2.41 0.96 -15.00
C ALA A 30 2.29 2.49 -14.86
N PRO A 31 1.15 3.09 -14.44
CA PRO A 31 1.09 4.55 -14.30
C PRO A 31 1.95 5.13 -13.17
N PHE A 32 2.52 4.31 -12.28
CA PHE A 32 3.17 4.77 -11.05
C PHE A 32 4.67 5.00 -11.30
N ASP A 33 5.04 5.68 -12.39
CA ASP A 33 6.43 5.90 -12.81
C ASP A 33 7.16 6.94 -11.95
N ASP A 34 6.42 7.82 -11.28
CA ASP A 34 6.90 8.91 -10.43
C ASP A 34 6.94 8.55 -8.93
N LEU A 35 6.82 7.27 -8.61
CA LEU A 35 6.87 6.78 -7.24
C LEU A 35 8.23 7.09 -6.59
N ASN A 36 8.19 7.65 -5.37
CA ASN A 36 9.36 8.00 -4.60
C ASN A 36 9.25 7.47 -3.17
N SER A 37 10.38 7.09 -2.57
CA SER A 37 10.39 6.74 -1.16
C SER A 37 9.99 7.94 -0.31
N GLY A 38 9.07 7.73 0.63
CA GLY A 38 8.49 8.78 1.47
C GLY A 38 7.30 9.51 0.85
N CYS A 39 6.91 9.22 -0.40
CA CYS A 39 5.69 9.80 -0.97
C CYS A 39 4.42 9.17 -0.36
N SER A 40 3.33 9.91 -0.43
CA SER A 40 2.00 9.44 0.00
C SER A 40 1.28 8.77 -1.16
N ILE A 41 0.77 7.57 -0.91
CA ILE A 41 -0.04 6.76 -1.82
C ILE A 41 -1.36 6.39 -1.14
N ALA A 42 -2.47 6.46 -1.87
CA ALA A 42 -3.77 6.06 -1.34
C ALA A 42 -4.13 4.66 -1.83
N CYS A 43 -4.30 3.71 -0.89
CA CYS A 43 -4.75 2.35 -1.19
C CYS A 43 -6.11 2.14 -0.52
N HIS A 44 -7.15 1.84 -1.30
CA HIS A 44 -8.55 1.79 -0.81
C HIS A 44 -8.95 3.01 0.06
N GLY A 45 -8.48 4.21 -0.32
CA GLY A 45 -8.76 5.46 0.40
C GLY A 45 -7.92 5.70 1.66
N ILE A 46 -6.99 4.79 2.00
CA ILE A 46 -6.09 4.95 3.13
C ILE A 46 -4.81 5.60 2.66
N CYS A 47 -4.46 6.76 3.24
CA CYS A 47 -3.19 7.42 2.98
C CYS A 47 -2.05 6.63 3.65
N LEU A 48 -1.14 6.11 2.84
CA LEU A 48 0.03 5.33 3.27
C LEU A 48 1.30 5.96 2.74
N THR A 49 2.43 5.68 3.40
CA THR A 49 3.74 6.16 2.97
C THR A 49 4.52 5.03 2.30
N VAL A 50 5.04 5.28 1.11
CA VAL A 50 5.93 4.34 0.42
C VAL A 50 7.24 4.27 1.18
N LYS A 51 7.62 3.08 1.63
CA LYS A 51 8.85 2.82 2.37
C LYS A 51 10.01 2.47 1.46
N GLU A 52 9.74 1.65 0.45
CA GLU A 52 10.69 1.17 -0.54
C GLU A 52 9.93 0.73 -1.78
N PHE A 53 10.59 0.73 -2.94
CA PHE A 53 10.02 0.30 -4.19
C PHE A 53 11.10 -0.19 -5.16
N ASP A 54 10.69 -1.00 -6.12
CA ASP A 54 11.51 -1.48 -7.22
C ASP A 54 10.74 -1.36 -8.55
N ALA A 55 11.22 -2.02 -9.59
CA ALA A 55 10.61 -1.98 -10.92
C ALA A 55 9.24 -2.66 -10.99
N GLY A 56 8.94 -3.63 -10.11
CA GLY A 56 7.72 -4.43 -10.16
C GLY A 56 6.83 -4.30 -8.93
N SER A 57 7.29 -3.64 -7.87
CA SER A 57 6.58 -3.60 -6.61
C SER A 57 6.93 -2.38 -5.74
N PHE A 58 6.08 -2.11 -4.77
CA PHE A 58 6.36 -1.15 -3.71
C PHE A 58 5.84 -1.66 -2.37
N THR A 59 6.47 -1.21 -1.30
CA THR A 59 6.11 -1.56 0.07
C THR A 59 5.62 -0.32 0.80
N VAL A 60 4.48 -0.45 1.47
CA VAL A 60 3.95 0.56 2.40
C VAL A 60 3.95 0.01 3.82
N GLU A 61 4.06 0.93 4.78
CA GLU A 61 4.06 0.61 6.19
C GLU A 61 2.76 1.11 6.86
N MET A 62 2.13 0.24 7.64
CA MET A 62 0.89 0.53 8.36
C MET A 62 1.05 0.27 9.85
N MET A 63 0.64 1.24 10.66
CA MET A 63 0.54 1.07 12.11
C MET A 63 -0.68 0.23 12.47
N ASN A 64 -0.62 -0.44 13.63
CA ASN A 64 -1.72 -1.27 14.12
C ASN A 64 -3.06 -0.51 14.21
N GLU A 65 -3.03 0.79 14.52
CA GLU A 65 -4.25 1.62 14.54
C GLU A 65 -4.90 1.73 13.15
N THR A 66 -4.12 1.93 12.08
CA THR A 66 -4.61 1.93 10.70
C THR A 66 -5.29 0.61 10.38
N LEU A 67 -4.71 -0.52 10.76
CA LEU A 67 -5.30 -1.85 10.52
C LEU A 67 -6.66 -1.97 11.22
N VAL A 68 -6.75 -1.53 12.48
CA VAL A 68 -7.97 -1.66 13.30
C VAL A 68 -9.08 -0.70 12.85
N LYS A 69 -8.73 0.50 12.37
CA LYS A 69 -9.70 1.57 12.05
C LYS A 69 -10.15 1.60 10.60
N THR A 70 -9.48 0.86 9.72
CA THR A 70 -9.76 0.85 8.27
C THR A 70 -10.03 -0.57 7.79
N ASN A 71 -10.33 -0.74 6.49
CA ASN A 71 -10.50 -2.07 5.90
C ASN A 71 -9.16 -2.83 5.69
N ALA A 72 -8.01 -2.23 6.01
CA ALA A 72 -6.70 -2.86 5.80
C ALA A 72 -6.50 -4.16 6.60
N HIS A 73 -7.25 -4.39 7.68
CA HIS A 73 -7.23 -5.67 8.40
C HIS A 73 -7.74 -6.85 7.56
N THR A 74 -8.44 -6.60 6.45
CA THR A 74 -8.98 -7.67 5.56
C THR A 74 -8.01 -8.06 4.45
N TRP A 75 -6.94 -7.29 4.26
CA TRP A 75 -5.99 -7.50 3.17
C TRP A 75 -5.18 -8.77 3.41
N ARG A 76 -5.03 -9.55 2.34
CA ARG A 76 -4.25 -10.78 2.29
C ARG A 76 -3.51 -10.84 0.96
N THR A 77 -2.53 -11.73 0.84
CA THR A 77 -1.88 -11.98 -0.46
C THR A 77 -2.93 -12.31 -1.52
N GLY A 78 -2.85 -11.64 -2.67
CA GLY A 78 -3.81 -11.74 -3.77
C GLY A 78 -5.04 -10.82 -3.63
N THR A 79 -5.21 -10.08 -2.54
CA THR A 79 -6.22 -9.02 -2.48
C THR A 79 -5.89 -7.94 -3.52
N LEU A 80 -6.88 -7.58 -4.34
CA LEU A 80 -6.77 -6.46 -5.29
C LEU A 80 -7.06 -5.15 -4.55
N LEU A 81 -6.14 -4.18 -4.65
CA LEU A 81 -6.21 -2.86 -4.03
C LEU A 81 -6.29 -1.74 -5.06
#